data_AF-A0A3P6QZU9-F1
#
_entry.id   AF-A0A3P6QZU9-F1
#
_cell.length_a   1.000
_cell.length_b   1.000
_cell.length_c   1.000
_cell.angle_alpha   90.00
_cell.angle_beta   90.00
_cell.angle_gamma   90.00
#
_symmetry.space_group_name_H-M   'P 1'
#
loop_
_entity.id
_entity.type
_entity.pdbx_description
1 polymer ?
#
loop_
_entity_poly.entity_id
_entity_poly.type
_entity_poly.pdbx_seq_one_letter_code
_entity_poly.pdbx_strand_id
1 'polypeptide(L)'
;MIWKKRQEKTDFMPDGRPKRWKQHFFDALTRTIENKVQGCAVDGENEKNRLVRHNEAIRQHALTDLRIAKNICPTVFPPDYNVFDRFVEIYHDAIGAHLETLINNGLNDTEIVQLLGWINAYQ
;
A
#
# COMPACT_ATOMS: atom_id res chain seq x y z
N MET A 1 -16.46 19.22 -11.61
CA MET A 1 -17.43 19.38 -10.49
C MET A 1 -18.10 20.73 -10.59
N ILE A 2 -19.44 20.79 -10.66
CA ILE A 2 -20.23 22.03 -10.83
C ILE A 2 -19.88 23.07 -9.75
N TRP A 3 -19.61 22.63 -8.51
CA TRP A 3 -19.26 23.51 -7.39
C TRP A 3 -17.90 24.21 -7.53
N LYS A 4 -16.90 23.58 -8.14
CA LYS A 4 -15.61 24.26 -8.42
C LYS A 4 -15.81 25.39 -9.43
N LYS A 5 -16.54 25.12 -10.52
CA LYS A 5 -16.89 26.13 -11.53
C LYS A 5 -17.76 27.26 -10.98
N ARG A 6 -18.58 26.98 -9.96
CA ARG A 6 -19.40 27.98 -9.27
C ARG A 6 -18.55 28.83 -8.33
N GLN A 7 -17.69 28.21 -7.52
CA GLN A 7 -16.71 28.92 -6.69
C GLN A 7 -15.84 29.87 -7.52
N GLU A 8 -15.29 29.40 -8.65
CA GLU A 8 -14.48 30.22 -9.56
C GLU A 8 -15.19 31.50 -10.05
N LYS A 9 -16.52 31.51 -10.10
CA LYS A 9 -17.33 32.65 -10.58
C LYS A 9 -17.95 33.49 -9.48
N THR A 10 -18.28 32.89 -8.35
CA THR A 10 -19.11 33.53 -7.31
C THR A 10 -18.41 33.65 -5.96
N ASP A 11 -17.18 33.11 -5.83
CA ASP A 11 -16.40 32.94 -4.60
C ASP A 11 -17.08 32.11 -3.48
N PHE A 12 -18.37 31.83 -3.63
CA PHE A 12 -19.17 31.00 -2.75
C PHE A 12 -18.81 29.51 -2.87
N MET A 13 -18.43 28.91 -1.75
CA MET A 13 -18.35 27.46 -1.55
C MET A 13 -19.28 27.06 -0.41
N PRO A 14 -20.25 26.15 -0.63
CA PRO A 14 -21.07 25.61 0.45
C PRO A 14 -20.21 24.87 1.48
N ASP A 15 -20.54 25.03 2.76
CA ASP A 15 -19.88 24.30 3.84
C ASP A 15 -19.86 22.79 3.58
N GLY A 16 -18.69 22.19 3.74
CA GLY A 16 -18.49 20.76 3.54
C GLY A 16 -18.48 20.29 2.08
N ARG A 17 -18.28 21.16 1.08
CA ARG A 17 -18.02 20.78 -0.32
C ARG A 17 -16.68 21.32 -0.83
N PRO A 18 -16.00 20.58 -1.75
CA PRO A 18 -16.23 19.18 -2.08
C PRO A 18 -15.75 18.25 -0.95
N LYS A 19 -16.49 17.16 -0.68
CA LYS A 19 -16.19 16.21 0.43
C LYS A 19 -14.96 15.31 0.20
N ARG A 20 -14.43 15.25 -1.03
CA ARG A 20 -13.25 14.46 -1.40
C ARG A 20 -13.25 12.99 -0.93
N TRP A 21 -14.41 12.33 -0.86
CA TRP A 21 -14.53 10.94 -0.39
C TRP A 21 -13.63 9.93 -1.11
N LYS A 22 -13.46 10.08 -2.43
CA LYS A 22 -12.53 9.24 -3.21
C LYS A 22 -11.10 9.35 -2.69
N GLN A 23 -10.65 10.58 -2.40
CA GLN A 23 -9.34 10.82 -1.81
C GLN A 23 -9.26 10.18 -0.42
N HIS A 24 -10.23 10.45 0.46
CA HIS A 24 -10.26 9.86 1.80
C HIS A 24 -10.25 8.34 1.81
N PHE A 25 -10.94 7.70 0.85
CA PHE A 25 -10.90 6.25 0.67
C PHE A 25 -9.48 5.76 0.35
N PHE A 26 -8.81 6.38 -0.63
CA PHE A 26 -7.44 5.98 -0.99
C PHE A 26 -6.43 6.31 0.11
N ASP A 27 -6.59 7.41 0.84
CA ASP A 27 -5.73 7.75 1.98
C ASP A 27 -5.88 6.70 3.09
N ALA A 28 -7.10 6.27 3.39
CA ALA A 28 -7.37 5.22 4.38
C ALA A 28 -6.84 3.85 3.93
N LEU A 29 -7.01 3.52 2.65
CA LEU A 29 -6.47 2.31 2.04
C LEU A 29 -4.94 2.29 2.11
N THR A 30 -4.29 3.42 1.78
CA THR A 30 -2.83 3.58 1.84
C THR A 30 -2.32 3.28 3.23
N ARG A 31 -2.86 3.95 4.25
CA ARG A 31 -2.49 3.72 5.66
C ARG A 31 -2.71 2.28 6.10
N THR A 32 -3.78 1.65 5.63
CA THR A 32 -4.09 0.25 5.97
C THR A 32 -3.05 -0.70 5.41
N ILE A 33 -2.63 -0.49 4.15
CA ILE A 33 -1.60 -1.31 3.50
C ILE A 33 -0.23 -1.05 4.11
N GLU A 34 0.15 0.21 4.34
CA GLU A 34 1.39 0.59 5.02
C GLU A 34 1.50 -0.07 6.39
N ASN A 35 0.47 0.04 7.22
CA ASN A 35 0.41 -0.60 8.54
C ASN A 35 0.50 -2.12 8.44
N LYS A 36 -0.07 -2.73 7.39
CA LYS A 36 0.00 -4.18 7.19
C LYS A 36 1.42 -4.61 6.83
N VAL A 37 2.08 -3.89 5.92
CA VAL A 37 3.46 -4.16 5.49
C VAL A 37 4.45 -3.96 6.65
N GLN A 38 4.32 -2.87 7.40
CA GLN A 38 5.18 -2.57 8.55
C GLN A 38 4.88 -3.46 9.75
N GLY A 39 3.60 -3.77 9.97
CA GLY A 39 3.08 -4.51 11.12
C GLY A 39 3.07 -6.03 10.95
N CYS A 40 3.64 -6.57 9.87
CA CYS A 40 3.95 -7.99 9.78
C CYS A 40 5.00 -8.37 10.83
N ALA A 41 4.62 -8.46 12.10
CA ALA A 41 5.53 -8.86 13.16
C ALA A 41 5.92 -10.33 12.96
N VAL A 42 7.22 -10.59 13.03
CA VAL A 42 7.75 -11.96 13.13
C VAL A 42 8.01 -12.24 14.59
N ASP A 43 6.96 -12.65 15.30
CA ASP A 43 7.11 -13.18 16.65
C ASP A 43 7.68 -14.60 16.56
N GLY A 44 8.80 -14.83 17.23
CA GLY A 44 9.42 -16.15 17.38
C GLY A 44 10.95 -16.11 17.39
N GLU A 45 11.55 -16.75 18.40
CA GLU A 45 12.94 -16.71 18.86
C GLU A 45 14.05 -17.10 17.84
N ASN A 46 13.73 -17.33 16.57
CA ASN A 46 14.72 -17.76 15.56
C ASN A 46 15.14 -16.59 14.65
N GLU A 47 16.07 -15.78 15.16
CA GLU A 47 16.58 -14.54 14.56
C GLU A 47 17.04 -14.74 13.10
N LYS A 48 17.65 -15.90 12.79
CA LYS A 48 18.23 -16.22 11.47
C LYS A 48 17.24 -16.19 10.29
N ASN A 49 15.96 -16.48 10.52
CA ASN A 49 14.95 -16.56 9.44
C ASN A 49 13.88 -15.47 9.57
N ARG A 50 14.13 -14.48 10.42
CA ARG A 50 13.17 -13.42 10.72
C ARG A 50 12.77 -12.67 9.45
N LEU A 51 13.74 -12.21 8.67
CA LEU A 51 13.49 -11.42 7.47
C LEU A 51 12.81 -12.22 6.35
N VAL A 52 13.15 -13.50 6.20
CA VAL A 52 12.48 -14.40 5.22
C VAL A 52 11.00 -14.54 5.54
N ARG A 53 10.65 -14.80 6.82
CA ARG A 53 9.25 -14.93 7.25
C ARG A 53 8.49 -13.62 7.08
N HIS A 54 9.14 -12.51 7.41
CA HIS A 54 8.60 -11.16 7.24
C HIS A 54 8.22 -10.88 5.79
N ASN A 55 9.18 -11.08 4.89
CA ASN A 55 9.01 -10.83 3.46
C ASN A 55 7.97 -11.76 2.83
N GLU A 56 7.89 -13.01 3.28
CA GLU A 56 6.86 -13.95 2.84
C GLU A 56 5.46 -13.53 3.33
N ALA A 57 5.33 -13.03 4.56
CA ALA A 57 4.06 -12.51 5.06
C ALA A 57 3.58 -11.30 4.23
N ILE A 58 4.47 -10.35 3.93
CA ILE A 58 4.18 -9.22 3.04
C ILE A 58 3.66 -9.73 1.69
N ARG A 59 4.35 -10.70 1.08
CA ARG A 59 3.96 -11.27 -0.23
C ARG A 59 2.57 -11.89 -0.19
N GLN A 60 2.25 -12.66 0.86
CA GLN A 60 0.94 -13.32 1.01
C GLN A 60 -0.19 -12.31 1.18
N HIS A 61 0.03 -11.26 1.97
CA HIS A 61 -0.95 -10.19 2.14
C HIS A 61 -1.18 -9.42 0.84
N ALA A 62 -0.11 -9.03 0.15
CA ALA A 62 -0.20 -8.35 -1.14
C ALA A 62 -0.96 -9.19 -2.17
N LEU A 63 -0.61 -10.47 -2.33
CA LEU A 63 -1.30 -11.35 -3.28
C LEU A 63 -2.77 -11.56 -2.95
N THR A 64 -3.11 -11.67 -1.66
CA THR A 64 -4.50 -11.82 -1.23
C THR A 64 -5.32 -10.59 -1.60
N ASP A 65 -4.83 -9.40 -1.25
CA ASP A 65 -5.52 -8.14 -1.51
C ASP A 65 -5.58 -7.84 -3.02
N LEU A 66 -4.50 -8.07 -3.77
CA LEU A 66 -4.46 -7.86 -5.22
C LEU A 66 -5.40 -8.80 -5.97
N ARG A 67 -5.58 -10.05 -5.52
CA ARG A 67 -6.58 -10.97 -6.09
C ARG A 67 -8.00 -10.44 -5.89
N ILE A 68 -8.30 -9.88 -4.71
CA ILE A 68 -9.59 -9.24 -4.44
C ILE A 68 -9.76 -8.00 -5.31
N ALA A 69 -8.73 -7.14 -5.37
CA ALA A 69 -8.74 -5.93 -6.17
C ALA A 69 -8.92 -6.20 -7.67
N LYS A 70 -8.38 -7.33 -8.17
CA LYS A 70 -8.51 -7.74 -9.57
C LYS A 70 -9.86 -8.36 -9.89
N ASN A 71 -10.36 -9.23 -9.03
CA ASN A 71 -11.50 -10.09 -9.36
C ASN A 71 -12.84 -9.58 -8.82
N ILE A 72 -12.83 -8.85 -7.70
CA ILE A 72 -14.05 -8.44 -6.99
C ILE A 72 -14.29 -6.94 -7.14
N CYS A 73 -13.27 -6.11 -6.89
CA CYS A 73 -13.42 -4.65 -6.92
C CYS A 73 -13.99 -4.09 -8.24
N PRO A 74 -13.70 -4.62 -9.44
CA PRO A 74 -14.31 -4.12 -10.68
C PRO A 74 -15.84 -4.26 -10.73
N THR A 75 -16.43 -5.14 -9.91
CA THR A 75 -17.88 -5.35 -9.85
C THR A 75 -18.59 -4.37 -8.92
N VAL A 76 -17.86 -3.70 -8.01
CA VAL A 76 -18.44 -2.84 -6.96
C VAL A 76 -17.87 -1.41 -6.95
N PHE A 77 -16.80 -1.14 -7.72
CA PHE A 77 -16.23 0.20 -7.86
C PHE A 77 -16.47 0.78 -9.26
N PRO A 78 -16.72 2.11 -9.36
CA PRO A 78 -16.71 2.81 -10.63
C PRO A 78 -15.37 2.66 -11.37
N PRO A 79 -15.36 2.54 -12.72
CA PRO A 79 -14.12 2.38 -13.48
C PRO A 79 -13.11 3.50 -13.28
N ASP A 80 -13.56 4.74 -13.07
CA ASP A 80 -12.66 5.89 -12.88
C ASP A 80 -11.84 5.82 -11.60
N TYR A 81 -12.14 4.90 -10.68
CA TYR A 81 -11.32 4.66 -9.50
C TYR A 81 -10.01 3.94 -9.81
N ASN A 82 -9.92 3.20 -10.93
CA ASN A 82 -8.76 2.37 -11.29
C ASN A 82 -8.24 1.55 -10.10
N VAL A 83 -9.16 0.92 -9.34
CA VAL A 83 -8.86 0.38 -8.00
C VAL A 83 -7.71 -0.61 -8.03
N PHE A 84 -7.67 -1.52 -9.00
CA PHE A 84 -6.60 -2.50 -9.10
C PHE A 84 -5.21 -1.84 -9.22
N ASP A 85 -5.06 -0.89 -10.14
CA ASP A 85 -3.79 -0.17 -10.34
C ASP A 85 -3.40 0.61 -9.08
N ARG A 86 -4.38 1.23 -8.41
CA ARG A 86 -4.14 1.93 -7.14
C ARG A 86 -3.67 1.00 -6.03
N PHE A 87 -4.20 -0.22 -5.94
CA PHE A 87 -3.70 -1.22 -5.00
C PHE A 87 -2.26 -1.61 -5.32
N VAL A 88 -1.91 -1.79 -6.60
CA VAL A 88 -0.54 -2.12 -7.04
C VAL A 88 0.42 -0.99 -6.67
N GLU A 89 0.09 0.26 -7.01
CA GLU A 89 0.87 1.45 -6.65
C GLU A 89 1.11 1.53 -5.14
N ILE A 90 0.04 1.45 -4.35
CA ILE A 90 0.12 1.57 -2.88
C ILE A 90 0.97 0.45 -2.27
N TYR A 91 0.82 -0.79 -2.73
CA TYR A 91 1.64 -1.90 -2.24
C TYR A 91 3.11 -1.73 -2.62
N HIS A 92 3.38 -1.29 -3.86
CA HIS A 92 4.74 -1.04 -4.33
C HIS A 92 5.43 0.03 -3.47
N ASP A 93 4.75 1.16 -3.25
CA ASP A 93 5.26 2.28 -2.45
C ASP A 93 5.46 1.88 -0.98
N ALA A 94 4.49 1.17 -0.38
CA ALA A 94 4.57 0.72 1.00
C ALA A 94 5.72 -0.28 1.22
N ILE A 95 5.93 -1.20 0.28
CA ILE A 95 7.05 -2.14 0.31
C ILE A 95 8.36 -1.38 0.15
N GLY A 96 8.46 -0.47 -0.83
CA GLY A 96 9.65 0.36 -1.05
C GLY A 96 10.05 1.14 0.20
N ALA A 97 9.12 1.86 0.82
CA ALA A 97 9.34 2.62 2.05
C ALA A 97 9.77 1.71 3.23
N HIS A 98 9.20 0.51 3.31
CA HIS A 98 9.60 -0.47 4.31
C HIS A 98 11.03 -1.00 4.09
N LEU A 99 11.40 -1.27 2.84
CA LEU A 99 12.76 -1.68 2.47
C LEU A 99 13.79 -0.59 2.78
N GLU A 100 13.50 0.66 2.46
CA GLU A 100 14.36 1.79 2.83
C GLU A 100 14.58 1.87 4.33
N THR A 101 13.51 1.65 5.12
CA THR A 101 13.60 1.63 6.59
C THR A 101 14.51 0.50 7.07
N LEU A 102 14.37 -0.70 6.51
CA LEU A 102 15.23 -1.85 6.84
C LEU A 102 16.71 -1.57 6.52
N ILE A 103 16.98 -1.00 5.34
CA ILE A 103 18.35 -0.65 4.92
C ILE A 103 18.96 0.40 5.85
N ASN A 104 18.20 1.44 6.20
CA ASN A 104 18.65 2.53 7.07
C ASN A 104 18.91 2.07 8.52
N ASN A 105 18.22 1.03 8.98
CA ASN A 105 18.44 0.44 10.30
C ASN A 105 19.69 -0.44 10.38
N GLY A 106 20.31 -0.75 9.23
CA GLY A 106 21.46 -1.63 9.12
C GLY A 106 21.05 -3.09 9.04
N LEU A 107 21.52 -3.77 8.00
CA LEU A 107 21.32 -5.21 7.78
C LEU A 107 22.67 -5.92 7.91
N ASN A 108 22.67 -7.10 8.52
CA ASN A 108 23.84 -7.97 8.51
C ASN A 108 23.99 -8.70 7.16
N ASP A 109 25.16 -9.29 6.91
CA ASP A 109 25.46 -9.98 5.64
C ASP A 109 24.40 -11.04 5.25
N THR A 110 23.85 -11.76 6.23
CA THR A 110 22.83 -12.79 5.98
C THR A 110 21.51 -12.16 5.57
N GLU A 111 21.10 -11.08 6.25
CA GLU A 111 19.88 -10.33 5.94
C GLU A 111 19.96 -9.65 4.57
N ILE A 112 21.14 -9.14 4.19
CA ILE A 112 21.37 -8.59 2.85
C ILE A 112 21.12 -9.66 1.78
N VAL A 113 21.70 -10.86 1.94
CA VAL A 113 21.50 -11.96 0.99
C VAL A 113 20.02 -12.38 0.93
N GLN A 114 19.36 -12.49 2.08
CA GLN A 114 17.93 -12.81 2.15
C GLN A 114 17.06 -11.76 1.45
N LEU A 115 17.38 -10.48 1.64
CA LEU A 115 16.65 -9.38 1.04
C LEU A 115 16.85 -9.33 -0.48
N LEU A 116 18.10 -9.42 -0.95
CA LEU A 116 18.40 -9.43 -2.38
C LEU A 116 17.76 -10.63 -3.09
N GLY A 117 17.77 -11.80 -2.44
CA GLY A 117 17.08 -12.99 -2.96
C GLY A 117 15.57 -12.78 -3.10
N TRP A 118 14.95 -12.12 -2.12
CA TRP A 118 13.53 -11.80 -2.17
C TRP A 118 13.19 -10.76 -3.25
N ILE A 119 13.96 -9.67 -3.35
CA ILE A 119 13.79 -8.63 -4.37
C ILE A 119 13.94 -9.23 -5.78
N ASN A 120 14.92 -10.11 -5.98
CA ASN A 120 15.13 -10.75 -7.28
C ASN A 120 14.00 -11.74 -7.64
N ALA A 121 13.32 -12.31 -6.65
CA ALA A 121 12.12 -13.13 -6.84
C ALA A 121 10.84 -12.29 -7.00
N TYR A 122 10.88 -11.00 -6.62
CA TYR A 122 9.80 -10.02 -6.79
C TYR A 122 9.83 -9.46 -8.22
N GLN A 123 9.61 -10.33 -9.21
CA GLN A 123 9.39 -9.96 -10.62
C GLN A 123 7.91 -10.08 -11.00
#